data_AF-A0A368FZ52-F1
#
_entry.id   AF-A0A368FZ52-F1
#
_cell.length_a   1.000
_cell.length_b   1.000
_cell.length_c   1.000
_cell.angle_alpha   90.00
_cell.angle_beta   90.00
_cell.angle_gamma   90.00
#
_symmetry.space_group_name_H-M   'P 1'
#
loop_
_entity.id
_entity.type
_entity.pdbx_description
1 polymer ?
#
loop_
_entity_poly.entity_id
_entity_poly.type
_entity_poly.pdbx_seq_one_letter_code
_entity_poly.pdbx_strand_id
1 'polypeptide(L)'
;MYHLLEFNKGSVNTHVTSTSCCISLFVCRRRSLPCFGKGNCLSYGFLSKLLNETSVRGKIMFDEGPRYVAKKLQLVEAHGVLYHVAEAVMKLKSFPHTNIIQARLPSVFSSSVILCLAFAVAFYLFFIFSGHDVMLAPLLRVMGVPFTDPPRYAAHLVIEFYEAIDSPSAKDVLLLRFIYNGVDITRNVNFCEIVLKNGLCPAQQLENFVQNRILASLGVVSLKDICN
;
A
#
# COMPACT_ATOMS: atom_id res chain seq x y z
N MET A 1 -10.81 -10.43 -35.38
CA MET A 1 -9.44 -10.74 -35.86
C MET A 1 -8.52 -10.65 -34.65
N TYR A 2 -8.29 -11.76 -33.95
CA TYR A 2 -7.50 -11.80 -32.72
C TYR A 2 -6.03 -11.97 -33.11
N HIS A 3 -5.22 -10.93 -32.90
CA HIS A 3 -3.78 -11.01 -33.10
C HIS A 3 -3.18 -11.97 -32.06
N LEU A 4 -2.51 -13.02 -32.56
CA LEU A 4 -1.64 -13.88 -31.78
C LEU A 4 -0.59 -13.03 -31.05
N LEU A 5 -0.44 -13.21 -29.75
CA LEU A 5 0.75 -12.80 -29.02
C LEU A 5 1.77 -13.93 -29.12
N GLU A 6 2.75 -13.75 -30.01
CA GLU A 6 3.97 -14.56 -30.03
C GLU A 6 4.74 -14.39 -28.72
N PHE A 7 5.03 -15.51 -28.06
CA PHE A 7 5.86 -15.57 -26.87
C PHE A 7 7.33 -15.38 -27.26
N ASN A 8 7.81 -14.13 -27.24
CA ASN A 8 9.22 -13.81 -27.37
C ASN A 8 9.89 -13.74 -25.98
N LYS A 9 10.93 -14.54 -25.76
CA LYS A 9 11.57 -14.84 -24.46
C LYS A 9 12.24 -13.64 -23.76
N GLY A 10 12.22 -12.44 -24.34
CA GLY A 10 12.89 -11.25 -23.81
C GLY A 10 12.01 -10.26 -23.02
N SER A 11 10.68 -10.38 -23.04
CA SER A 11 9.76 -9.38 -22.46
C SER A 11 8.63 -10.04 -21.66
N VAL A 12 8.97 -10.78 -20.61
CA VAL A 12 8.01 -11.64 -19.89
C VAL A 12 7.29 -10.89 -18.75
N ASN A 13 7.83 -9.77 -18.27
CA ASN A 13 7.33 -9.09 -17.06
C ASN A 13 5.98 -8.37 -17.23
N THR A 14 5.77 -7.63 -18.32
CA THR A 14 4.51 -6.92 -18.57
C THR A 14 3.40 -7.86 -19.03
N HIS A 15 3.76 -8.93 -19.75
CA HIS A 15 2.79 -9.89 -20.28
C HIS A 15 2.21 -10.82 -19.22
N VAL A 16 2.99 -11.27 -18.23
CA VAL A 16 2.49 -12.19 -17.18
C VAL A 16 1.57 -11.49 -16.17
N THR A 17 1.91 -10.26 -15.75
CA THR A 17 1.05 -9.45 -14.86
C THR A 17 -0.25 -9.05 -15.54
N SER A 18 -0.18 -8.59 -16.80
CA SER A 18 -1.38 -8.28 -17.60
C SER A 18 -2.27 -9.51 -17.79
N THR A 19 -1.68 -10.68 -18.05
CA THR A 19 -2.44 -11.92 -18.22
C THR A 19 -3.12 -12.36 -16.92
N SER A 20 -2.43 -12.25 -15.77
CA SER A 20 -3.01 -12.54 -14.46
C SER A 20 -4.17 -11.61 -14.11
N CYS A 21 -4.03 -10.31 -14.36
CA CYS A 21 -5.07 -9.32 -14.13
C CYS A 21 -6.30 -9.58 -15.04
N CYS A 22 -6.06 -9.87 -16.32
CA CYS A 22 -7.11 -10.22 -17.27
C CYS A 22 -7.87 -11.50 -16.89
N ILE A 23 -7.18 -12.56 -16.44
CA ILE A 23 -7.84 -13.81 -16.02
C ILE A 23 -8.64 -13.61 -14.73
N SER A 24 -8.13 -12.81 -13.80
CA SER A 24 -8.81 -12.48 -12.54
C SER A 24 -10.16 -11.80 -12.75
N LEU A 25 -10.31 -11.02 -13.84
CA LEU A 25 -11.58 -10.41 -14.24
C LEU A 25 -12.66 -11.46 -14.57
N PHE A 26 -12.30 -12.58 -15.21
CA PHE A 26 -13.25 -13.65 -15.51
C PHE A 26 -13.77 -14.31 -14.22
N VAL A 27 -12.86 -14.56 -13.28
CA VAL A 27 -13.21 -15.13 -11.97
C VAL A 27 -14.13 -14.20 -11.19
N CYS A 28 -13.80 -12.91 -11.10
CA CYS A 28 -14.61 -11.94 -10.36
C CYS A 28 -15.98 -11.70 -10.98
N ARG A 29 -16.10 -11.82 -12.31
CA ARG A 29 -17.39 -11.69 -13.04
C ARG A 29 -18.16 -13.01 -13.17
N ARG A 30 -17.74 -14.08 -12.48
CA ARG A 30 -18.33 -15.43 -12.57
C ARG A 30 -18.46 -15.93 -14.02
N ARG A 31 -17.49 -15.56 -14.88
CA ARG A 31 -17.41 -16.03 -16.27
C ARG A 31 -16.57 -17.29 -16.33
N SER A 32 -16.85 -18.16 -17.30
CA SER A 32 -16.00 -19.31 -17.60
C SER A 32 -14.58 -18.84 -17.95
N LEU A 33 -13.58 -19.55 -17.44
CA LEU A 33 -12.18 -19.25 -17.74
C LEU A 33 -11.90 -19.40 -19.26
N PRO A 34 -10.93 -18.65 -19.81
CA PRO A 34 -10.60 -18.75 -21.22
C PRO A 34 -10.18 -20.17 -21.60
N CYS A 35 -10.64 -20.64 -22.76
CA CYS A 35 -10.23 -21.93 -23.31
C CYS A 35 -9.40 -21.72 -24.57
N PHE A 36 -8.30 -22.46 -24.66
CA PHE A 36 -7.46 -22.49 -25.85
C PHE A 36 -7.96 -23.60 -26.78
N GLY A 37 -8.56 -23.21 -27.90
CA GLY A 37 -9.07 -24.16 -28.90
C GLY A 37 -10.26 -25.00 -28.39
N LYS A 38 -10.39 -26.23 -28.92
CA LYS A 38 -11.53 -27.13 -28.67
C LYS A 38 -11.36 -27.95 -27.38
N GLY A 39 -11.39 -27.29 -26.23
CA GLY A 39 -11.62 -27.96 -24.92
C GLY A 39 -10.54 -27.81 -23.85
N ASN A 40 -9.40 -27.22 -24.15
CA ASN A 40 -8.37 -26.97 -23.13
C ASN A 40 -8.63 -25.64 -22.41
N CYS A 41 -9.53 -25.69 -21.42
CA CYS A 41 -9.85 -24.56 -20.58
C CYS A 41 -8.79 -24.36 -19.49
N LEU A 42 -8.50 -23.11 -19.17
CA LEU A 42 -7.65 -22.77 -18.03
C LEU A 42 -8.30 -23.30 -16.74
N SER A 43 -7.50 -23.97 -15.92
CA SER A 43 -7.93 -24.46 -14.60
C SER A 43 -7.58 -23.45 -13.50
N TYR A 44 -8.37 -23.42 -12.44
CA TYR A 44 -8.06 -22.66 -11.22
C TYR A 44 -6.71 -23.05 -10.61
N GLY A 45 -6.28 -24.32 -10.75
CA GLY A 45 -4.96 -24.76 -10.30
C GLY A 45 -3.81 -24.08 -11.06
N PHE A 46 -3.99 -23.87 -12.37
CA PHE A 46 -3.04 -23.11 -13.19
C PHE A 46 -3.02 -21.64 -12.77
N LEU A 47 -4.17 -21.03 -12.52
CA LEU A 47 -4.26 -19.64 -12.06
C LEU A 47 -3.56 -19.45 -10.71
N SER A 48 -3.78 -20.35 -9.75
CA SER A 48 -3.10 -20.28 -8.45
C SER A 48 -1.58 -20.40 -8.59
N LYS A 49 -1.10 -21.30 -9.46
CA LYS A 49 0.33 -21.42 -9.76
C LYS A 49 0.87 -20.14 -10.40
N LEU A 50 0.16 -19.57 -11.37
CA LEU A 50 0.52 -18.31 -12.03
C LEU A 50 0.63 -17.15 -11.03
N LEU A 51 -0.34 -17.01 -10.14
CA LEU A 51 -0.37 -15.99 -9.08
C LEU A 51 0.79 -16.17 -8.08
N ASN A 52 1.16 -17.41 -7.77
CA ASN A 52 2.28 -17.68 -6.89
C ASN A 52 3.61 -17.28 -7.55
N GLU A 53 3.81 -17.64 -8.83
CA GLU A 53 5.00 -17.26 -9.59
C GLU A 53 5.15 -15.74 -9.72
N THR A 54 4.05 -15.01 -9.97
CA THR A 54 4.08 -13.54 -10.01
C THR A 54 4.43 -12.94 -8.65
N SER A 55 3.85 -13.47 -7.58
CA SER A 55 4.12 -13.03 -6.21
C SER A 55 5.58 -13.23 -5.81
N VAL A 56 6.13 -14.42 -6.08
CA VAL A 56 7.52 -14.76 -5.76
C VAL A 56 8.49 -13.89 -6.55
N ARG A 57 8.26 -13.71 -7.86
CA ARG A 57 9.11 -12.84 -8.69
C ARG A 57 9.05 -11.38 -8.26
N GLY A 58 7.85 -10.86 -7.97
CA GLY A 58 7.67 -9.49 -7.49
C GLY A 58 8.41 -9.25 -6.18
N LYS A 59 8.42 -10.24 -5.28
CA LYS A 59 9.21 -10.21 -4.04
C LYS A 59 10.71 -10.21 -4.33
N ILE A 60 11.21 -11.11 -5.18
CA ILE A 60 12.63 -11.18 -5.55
C ILE A 60 13.12 -9.85 -6.15
N MET A 61 12.33 -9.24 -7.05
CA MET A 61 12.68 -7.95 -7.65
C MET A 61 12.77 -6.80 -6.64
N PHE A 62 12.04 -6.90 -5.54
CA PHE A 62 12.11 -5.92 -4.45
C PHE A 62 13.28 -6.21 -3.49
N ASP A 63 13.48 -7.47 -3.13
CA ASP A 63 14.53 -7.90 -2.18
C ASP A 63 15.93 -7.75 -2.79
N GLU A 64 16.11 -8.06 -4.08
CA GLU A 64 17.37 -7.88 -4.84
C GLU A 64 17.61 -6.40 -5.25
N GLY A 65 17.11 -5.46 -4.46
CA GLY A 65 17.04 -4.02 -4.70
C GLY A 65 18.17 -3.28 -5.42
N PRO A 66 19.48 -3.59 -5.27
CA PRO A 66 20.51 -2.94 -6.07
C PRO A 66 20.49 -3.34 -7.55
N ARG A 67 19.93 -4.51 -7.89
CA ARG A 67 19.88 -5.03 -9.26
C ARG A 67 18.71 -4.46 -10.06
N TYR A 68 17.61 -4.08 -9.38
CA TYR A 68 16.37 -3.65 -10.02
C TYR A 68 15.86 -2.33 -9.47
N VAL A 69 15.42 -1.45 -10.36
CA VAL A 69 14.79 -0.15 -10.02
C VAL A 69 13.46 -0.34 -9.26
N ALA A 70 12.87 -1.54 -9.33
CA ALA A 70 11.60 -1.89 -8.71
C ALA A 70 11.55 -1.58 -7.20
N LYS A 71 12.62 -1.81 -6.44
CA LYS A 71 12.68 -1.47 -5.01
C LYS A 71 12.53 0.03 -4.79
N LYS A 72 13.29 0.85 -5.52
CA LYS A 72 13.26 2.32 -5.39
C LYS A 72 11.88 2.86 -5.77
N LEU A 73 11.31 2.39 -6.88
CA LEU A 73 9.98 2.82 -7.33
C LEU A 73 8.90 2.50 -6.29
N GLN A 74 8.88 1.27 -5.78
CA GLN A 74 7.87 0.84 -4.80
C GLN A 74 8.02 1.53 -3.45
N LEU A 75 9.26 1.85 -3.04
CA LEU A 75 9.52 2.67 -1.86
C LEU A 75 8.97 4.09 -2.01
N VAL A 76 9.13 4.72 -3.17
CA VAL A 76 8.61 6.07 -3.45
C VAL A 76 7.08 6.07 -3.51
N GLU A 77 6.48 5.08 -4.17
CA GLU A 77 5.01 4.92 -4.23
C GLU A 77 4.42 4.74 -2.83
N ALA A 78 5.00 3.86 -2.01
CA ALA A 78 4.56 3.64 -0.64
C ALA A 78 4.80 4.87 0.26
N HIS A 79 5.91 5.59 0.05
CA HIS A 79 6.24 6.79 0.82
C HIS A 79 5.12 7.83 0.73
N GLY A 80 4.55 8.07 -0.46
CA GLY A 80 3.46 9.03 -0.63
C GLY A 80 2.27 8.75 0.29
N VAL A 81 1.85 7.49 0.38
CA VAL A 81 0.73 7.08 1.24
C VAL A 81 1.10 7.15 2.72
N LEU A 82 2.25 6.58 3.10
CA LEU A 82 2.69 6.53 4.50
C LEU A 82 2.96 7.93 5.05
N TYR A 83 3.46 8.86 4.24
CA TYR A 83 3.64 10.25 4.61
C TYR A 83 2.31 10.92 4.97
N HIS A 84 1.24 10.68 4.21
CA HIS A 84 -0.08 11.19 4.56
C HIS A 84 -0.62 10.59 5.86
N VAL A 85 -0.37 9.30 6.13
CA VAL A 85 -0.75 8.68 7.41
C VAL A 85 0.05 9.29 8.57
N ALA A 86 1.36 9.50 8.40
CA ALA A 86 2.21 10.14 9.41
C ALA A 86 1.79 11.60 9.67
N GLU A 87 1.43 12.35 8.63
CA GLU A 87 0.90 13.71 8.77
C GLU A 87 -0.44 13.71 9.54
N ALA A 88 -1.30 12.72 9.29
CA ALA A 88 -2.54 12.54 10.04
C ALA A 88 -2.27 12.25 11.53
N VAL A 89 -1.30 11.37 11.84
CA VAL A 89 -0.84 11.13 13.22
C VAL A 89 -0.38 12.44 13.88
N MET A 90 0.46 13.23 13.21
CA MET A 90 0.96 14.49 13.77
C MET A 90 -0.17 15.47 14.08
N LYS A 91 -1.17 15.58 13.18
CA LYS A 91 -2.36 16.40 13.40
C LYS A 91 -3.15 15.88 14.61
N LEU A 92 -3.34 14.57 14.74
CA LEU A 92 -4.01 13.96 15.89
C LEU A 92 -3.29 14.24 17.21
N LYS A 93 -1.96 14.14 17.26
CA LYS A 93 -1.15 14.48 18.45
C LYS A 93 -1.30 15.95 18.86
N SER A 94 -1.49 16.84 17.89
CA SER A 94 -1.67 18.27 18.16
C SER A 94 -3.01 18.62 18.79
N PHE A 95 -4.01 17.72 18.74
CA PHE A 95 -5.36 17.93 19.27
C PHE A 95 -5.80 16.79 20.22
N PRO A 96 -5.12 16.60 21.37
CA PRO A 96 -5.30 15.44 22.26
C PRO A 96 -6.61 15.41 23.04
N HIS A 97 -7.47 16.44 22.94
CA HIS A 97 -8.68 16.56 23.76
C HIS A 97 -9.95 16.87 22.97
N THR A 98 -9.89 16.75 21.65
CA THR A 98 -11.06 16.95 20.83
C THR A 98 -11.43 15.62 20.19
N ASN A 99 -12.67 15.16 20.41
CA ASN A 99 -13.32 14.07 19.66
C ASN A 99 -13.50 14.42 18.16
N ILE A 100 -12.64 15.28 17.63
CA ILE A 100 -12.80 16.08 16.44
C ILE A 100 -11.43 16.08 15.75
N ILE A 101 -11.29 15.24 14.73
CA ILE A 101 -10.07 15.06 13.95
C ILE A 101 -10.09 16.07 12.81
N GLN A 102 -9.18 17.06 12.86
CA GLN A 102 -9.06 18.08 11.83
C GLN A 102 -8.02 17.66 10.77
N ALA A 103 -8.42 16.82 9.81
CA ALA A 103 -7.53 16.54 8.68
C ALA A 103 -7.74 17.55 7.55
N ARG A 104 -6.71 18.35 7.28
CA ARG A 104 -6.58 19.07 6.01
C ARG A 104 -6.06 18.08 4.97
N LEU A 105 -6.89 17.71 3.99
CA LEU A 105 -6.43 17.06 2.76
C LEU A 105 -5.56 18.05 1.97
N PRO A 106 -4.33 17.71 1.57
CA PRO A 106 -3.68 18.43 0.50
C PRO A 106 -4.39 18.07 -0.81
N SER A 107 -4.97 19.08 -1.45
CA SER A 107 -5.49 19.03 -2.80
C SER A 107 -4.37 18.67 -3.78
N VAL A 108 -4.19 17.40 -4.11
CA VAL A 108 -3.38 16.96 -5.25
C VAL A 108 -4.25 17.03 -6.51
N PHE A 109 -4.66 18.23 -6.89
CA PHE A 109 -5.14 18.50 -8.25
C PHE A 109 -4.75 19.94 -8.61
N SER A 110 -3.77 20.03 -9.50
CA SER A 110 -3.34 21.28 -10.14
C SER A 110 -4.39 21.72 -11.15
N SER A 111 -5.03 22.85 -10.90
CA SER A 111 -5.24 23.91 -11.90
C SER A 111 -5.84 25.16 -11.24
N SER A 112 -5.32 26.30 -11.67
CA SER A 112 -5.45 27.63 -11.10
C SER A 112 -6.87 28.21 -11.13
N VAL A 113 -7.72 27.92 -10.15
CA VAL A 113 -8.73 28.86 -9.63
C VAL A 113 -9.17 28.37 -8.25
N ILE A 114 -9.55 29.28 -7.35
CA ILE A 114 -10.07 29.11 -5.98
C ILE A 114 -9.08 29.64 -4.92
N LEU A 115 -8.94 30.97 -4.94
CA LEU A 115 -8.51 31.78 -3.80
C LEU A 115 -9.73 32.20 -2.93
N CYS A 116 -10.83 31.44 -2.91
CA CYS A 116 -12.04 31.88 -2.21
C CYS A 116 -12.87 30.78 -1.53
N LEU A 117 -12.23 29.72 -1.03
CA LEU A 117 -12.83 28.80 -0.05
C LEU A 117 -11.80 28.51 1.05
N ALA A 118 -11.47 29.56 1.81
CA ALA A 118 -10.93 29.39 3.14
C ALA A 118 -12.02 28.71 4.00
N PHE A 119 -11.61 27.70 4.79
CA PHE A 119 -12.41 27.08 5.85
C PHE A 119 -13.64 26.26 5.42
N ALA A 120 -13.43 25.18 4.67
CA ALA A 120 -14.26 23.98 4.82
C ALA A 120 -13.45 22.94 5.61
N VAL A 121 -13.46 23.08 6.94
CA VAL A 121 -12.91 22.07 7.85
C VAL A 121 -13.90 20.92 7.89
N ALA A 122 -13.65 19.91 7.07
CA ALA A 122 -14.43 18.69 7.10
C ALA A 122 -13.79 17.71 8.10
N PHE A 123 -14.42 17.62 9.26
CA PHE A 123 -14.08 16.68 10.32
C PHE A 123 -14.51 15.28 9.90
N TYR A 124 -13.55 14.44 9.50
CA TYR A 124 -13.85 13.05 9.15
C TYR A 124 -13.27 12.11 10.22
N LEU A 125 -14.16 11.34 10.83
CA LEU A 125 -13.83 10.21 11.71
C LEU A 125 -13.19 9.04 10.92
N PHE A 126 -13.44 8.97 9.61
CA PHE A 126 -12.92 7.94 8.71
C PHE A 126 -12.47 8.54 7.37
N PHE A 127 -11.30 8.12 6.90
CA PHE A 127 -10.78 8.49 5.57
C PHE A 127 -10.75 7.26 4.68
N ILE A 128 -11.40 7.36 3.51
CA ILE A 128 -11.38 6.29 2.51
C ILE A 128 -10.55 6.77 1.33
N PHE A 129 -9.47 6.05 1.05
CA PHE A 129 -8.69 6.21 -0.17
C PHE A 129 -9.05 5.09 -1.15
N SER A 130 -9.64 5.45 -2.29
CA SER A 130 -9.89 4.50 -3.38
C SER A 130 -8.75 4.60 -4.39
N GLY A 131 -7.92 3.56 -4.45
CA GLY A 131 -6.79 3.47 -5.37
C GLY A 131 -6.85 2.24 -6.26
N HIS A 132 -5.93 2.16 -7.20
CA HIS A 132 -5.68 0.97 -8.00
C HIS A 132 -4.79 -0.03 -7.23
N ASP A 133 -4.70 -1.27 -7.71
CA ASP A 133 -3.81 -2.33 -7.23
C ASP A 133 -2.34 -1.89 -7.15
N VAL A 134 -1.94 -0.96 -8.02
CA VAL A 134 -0.63 -0.31 -8.02
C VAL A 134 -0.33 0.51 -6.76
N MET A 135 -1.32 0.85 -5.92
CA MET A 135 -1.09 1.54 -4.65
C MET A 135 -0.88 0.56 -3.48
N LEU A 136 -1.66 -0.53 -3.46
CA LEU A 136 -1.71 -1.42 -2.31
C LEU A 136 -0.55 -2.43 -2.30
N ALA A 137 -0.15 -2.92 -3.48
CA ALA A 137 0.95 -3.88 -3.59
C ALA A 137 2.31 -3.29 -3.13
N PRO A 138 2.74 -2.09 -3.58
CA PRO A 138 3.96 -1.46 -3.07
C PRO A 138 3.90 -1.17 -1.57
N LEU A 139 2.74 -0.70 -1.09
CA LEU A 139 2.54 -0.40 0.32
C LEU A 139 2.72 -1.64 1.22
N LEU A 140 2.05 -2.75 0.89
CA LEU A 140 2.18 -4.01 1.63
C LEU A 140 3.61 -4.55 1.57
N ARG A 141 4.28 -4.42 0.43
CA ARG A 141 5.66 -4.87 0.26
C ARG A 141 6.64 -4.07 1.11
N VAL A 142 6.48 -2.74 1.15
CA VAL A 142 7.31 -1.85 1.98
C VAL A 142 7.04 -2.03 3.47
N MET A 143 5.80 -2.36 3.86
CA MET A 143 5.48 -2.74 5.24
C MET A 143 5.97 -4.15 5.61
N GLY A 144 6.45 -4.95 4.65
CA GLY A 144 6.93 -6.32 4.87
C GLY A 144 5.83 -7.36 5.04
N VAL A 145 4.59 -7.03 4.68
CA VAL A 145 3.43 -7.91 4.87
C VAL A 145 3.33 -8.86 3.68
N PRO A 146 3.23 -10.18 3.90
CA PRO A 146 3.05 -11.13 2.80
C PRO A 146 1.68 -10.96 2.15
N PHE A 147 1.66 -10.85 0.83
CA PHE A 147 0.43 -10.75 0.03
C PHE A 147 0.58 -11.53 -1.29
N THR A 148 -0.55 -11.77 -1.95
CA THR A 148 -0.58 -12.35 -3.31
C THR A 148 -0.60 -11.22 -4.33
N ASP A 149 0.29 -11.27 -5.32
CA ASP A 149 0.44 -10.28 -6.40
C ASP A 149 -0.21 -10.78 -7.71
N PRO A 150 -1.20 -10.06 -8.28
CA PRO A 150 -1.80 -8.83 -7.76
C PRO A 150 -2.71 -9.07 -6.55
N PRO A 151 -2.91 -8.06 -5.68
CA PRO A 151 -3.86 -8.14 -4.58
C PRO A 151 -5.25 -8.55 -5.06
N ARG A 152 -6.00 -9.24 -4.20
CA ARG A 152 -7.37 -9.66 -4.51
C ARG A 152 -8.25 -8.45 -4.84
N TYR A 153 -9.29 -8.67 -5.63
CA TYR A 153 -10.28 -7.65 -5.92
C TYR A 153 -10.90 -7.11 -4.62
N ALA A 154 -11.05 -5.78 -4.54
CA ALA A 154 -11.51 -5.07 -3.34
C ALA A 154 -10.66 -5.32 -2.07
N ALA A 155 -9.39 -5.68 -2.25
CA ALA A 155 -8.45 -5.70 -1.13
C ALA A 155 -8.32 -4.30 -0.53
N HIS A 156 -8.34 -4.23 0.78
CA HIS A 156 -8.33 -2.97 1.51
C HIS A 156 -7.44 -3.09 2.75
N LEU A 157 -6.78 -1.97 3.06
CA LEU A 157 -5.99 -1.78 4.27
C LEU A 157 -6.70 -0.73 5.13
N VAL A 158 -7.07 -1.11 6.35
CA VAL A 158 -7.63 -0.20 7.34
C VAL A 158 -6.56 0.11 8.37
N ILE A 159 -6.41 1.39 8.68
CA ILE A 159 -5.52 1.88 9.73
C ILE A 159 -6.39 2.52 10.79
N GLU A 160 -6.40 1.94 11.98
CA GLU A 160 -7.17 2.43 13.11
C GLU A 160 -6.24 3.16 14.09
N PHE A 161 -6.72 4.26 14.64
CA PHE A 161 -5.99 5.10 15.60
C PHE A 161 -6.63 4.96 16.97
N TYR A 162 -5.80 4.72 17.99
CA TYR A 162 -6.21 4.52 19.36
C TYR A 162 -5.43 5.45 20.29
N GLU A 163 -6.08 5.92 21.34
CA GLU A 163 -5.47 6.71 22.41
C GLU A 163 -5.49 5.90 23.71
N ALA A 164 -4.36 5.87 24.43
CA ALA A 164 -4.28 5.19 25.71
C ALA A 164 -4.82 6.08 26.84
N ILE A 165 -5.91 5.65 27.48
CA ILE A 165 -6.62 6.41 28.53
C ILE A 165 -5.80 6.51 29.84
N ASP A 166 -4.86 5.57 30.07
CA ASP A 166 -4.19 5.38 31.36
C ASP A 166 -2.87 6.15 31.54
N SER A 167 -2.51 7.08 30.65
CA SER A 167 -1.23 7.82 30.76
C SER A 167 -1.42 9.29 31.15
N PRO A 168 -0.89 9.73 32.31
CA PRO A 168 -0.98 11.13 32.79
C PRO A 168 -0.17 12.13 31.94
N SER A 169 0.63 11.66 30.98
CA SER A 169 1.21 12.46 29.88
C SER A 169 0.49 12.11 28.57
N ALA A 170 -0.70 12.67 28.38
CA ALA A 170 -1.60 12.48 27.24
C ALA A 170 -1.08 13.04 25.88
N LYS A 171 0.24 13.11 25.68
CA LYS A 171 0.85 13.58 24.41
C LYS A 171 1.51 12.49 23.57
N ASP A 172 1.82 11.33 24.16
CA ASP A 172 2.81 10.41 23.56
C ASP A 172 2.33 9.00 23.18
N VAL A 173 1.04 8.67 23.32
CA VAL A 173 0.61 7.27 23.12
C VAL A 173 -0.56 7.15 22.15
N LEU A 174 -0.43 7.78 20.97
CA LEU A 174 -1.20 7.33 19.80
C LEU A 174 -0.68 5.95 19.40
N LEU A 175 -1.62 5.03 19.33
CA LEU A 175 -1.41 3.64 18.94
C LEU A 175 -2.13 3.39 17.62
N LEU A 176 -1.51 2.57 16.78
CA LEU A 176 -1.96 2.25 15.44
C LEU A 176 -2.26 0.76 15.35
N ARG A 177 -3.33 0.43 14.63
CA ARG A 177 -3.64 -0.94 14.23
C ARG A 177 -3.75 -1.02 12.72
N PHE A 178 -3.17 -2.07 12.15
CA PHE A 178 -3.22 -2.33 10.72
C PHE A 178 -4.05 -3.58 10.46
N ILE A 179 -5.11 -3.44 9.66
CA ILE A 179 -6.01 -4.53 9.30
C ILE A 179 -6.02 -4.67 7.78
N TYR A 180 -5.63 -5.85 7.29
CA TYR A 180 -5.65 -6.16 5.86
C TYR A 180 -6.69 -7.25 5.58
N ASN A 181 -7.68 -6.93 4.74
CA ASN A 181 -8.79 -7.83 4.41
C ASN A 181 -9.48 -8.46 5.64
N GLY A 182 -9.66 -7.67 6.70
CA GLY A 182 -10.28 -8.11 7.96
C GLY A 182 -9.36 -8.87 8.91
N VAL A 183 -8.08 -9.08 8.57
CA VAL A 183 -7.10 -9.72 9.44
C VAL A 183 -6.14 -8.68 10.01
N ASP A 184 -5.95 -8.70 11.33
CA ASP A 184 -4.97 -7.84 12.01
C ASP A 184 -3.54 -8.27 11.62
N ILE A 185 -2.83 -7.36 10.95
CA ILE A 185 -1.47 -7.55 10.46
C ILE A 185 -0.46 -6.72 11.24
N THR A 186 -0.85 -6.07 12.33
CA THR A 186 -0.01 -5.12 13.08
C THR A 186 1.33 -5.74 13.50
N ARG A 187 1.35 -7.04 13.82
CA ARG A 187 2.57 -7.78 14.20
C ARG A 187 3.50 -8.09 13.03
N ASN A 188 2.96 -8.14 11.82
CA ASN A 188 3.69 -8.49 10.60
C ASN A 188 4.29 -7.26 9.92
N VAL A 189 3.98 -6.06 10.41
CA VAL A 189 4.53 -4.81 9.89
C VAL A 189 5.95 -4.62 10.41
N ASN A 190 6.90 -4.47 9.48
CA ASN A 190 8.34 -4.43 9.75
C ASN A 190 8.79 -3.36 10.77
N PHE A 191 8.14 -2.20 10.83
CA PHE A 191 8.47 -1.14 11.79
C PHE A 191 7.75 -1.28 13.14
N CYS A 192 6.77 -2.18 13.24
CA CYS A 192 5.98 -2.41 14.45
C CYS A 192 6.38 -3.69 15.22
N GLU A 193 7.20 -4.56 14.62
CA GLU A 193 7.54 -5.89 15.16
C GLU A 193 8.20 -5.85 16.56
N ILE A 194 8.98 -4.81 16.85
CA ILE A 194 9.88 -4.78 18.02
C ILE A 194 9.21 -4.18 19.27
N VAL A 195 8.30 -3.23 19.11
CA VAL A 195 7.73 -2.46 20.22
C VAL A 195 6.21 -2.39 20.07
N LEU A 196 5.51 -3.40 20.59
CA LEU A 196 4.06 -3.43 20.63
C LEU A 196 3.56 -3.07 22.03
N LYS A 197 2.65 -2.10 22.13
CA LYS A 197 1.91 -1.80 23.37
C LYS A 197 0.51 -2.41 23.24
N ASN A 198 0.19 -3.41 24.06
CA ASN A 198 -1.10 -4.12 24.01
C ASN A 198 -1.45 -4.70 22.62
N GLY A 199 -0.44 -5.09 21.83
CA GLY A 199 -0.64 -5.57 20.47
C GLY A 199 -0.83 -4.48 19.41
N LEU A 200 -0.73 -3.20 19.79
CA LEU A 200 -0.81 -2.04 18.90
C LEU A 200 0.56 -1.40 18.68
N CYS A 201 0.72 -0.74 17.52
CA CYS A 201 1.96 -0.12 17.10
C CYS A 201 2.04 1.35 17.52
N PRO A 202 3.08 1.80 18.26
CA PRO A 202 3.24 3.20 18.60
C PRO A 202 3.45 4.07 17.36
N ALA A 203 2.75 5.19 17.29
CA ALA A 203 2.79 6.06 16.10
C ALA A 203 4.20 6.66 15.85
N GLN A 204 5.04 6.78 16.88
CA GLN A 204 6.44 7.18 16.76
C GLN A 204 7.25 6.24 15.83
N GLN A 205 6.93 4.95 15.80
CA GLN A 205 7.62 4.00 14.92
C GLN A 205 7.32 4.27 13.45
N LEU A 206 6.07 4.62 13.14
CA LEU A 206 5.66 5.02 11.80
C LEU A 206 6.37 6.31 11.36
N GLU A 207 6.40 7.33 12.22
CA GLU A 207 7.07 8.61 11.93
C GLU A 207 8.57 8.39 11.63
N ASN A 208 9.25 7.61 12.47
CA ASN A 208 10.66 7.27 12.27
C ASN A 208 10.88 6.45 10.99
N PHE A 209 9.96 5.54 10.66
CA PHE A 209 10.04 4.75 9.44
C PHE A 209 9.96 5.65 8.19
N VAL A 210 8.98 6.55 8.14
CA VAL A 210 8.76 7.46 7.01
C VAL A 210 9.91 8.44 6.84
N GLN A 211 10.34 9.10 7.92
CA GLN A 211 11.35 10.16 7.84
C GLN A 211 12.77 9.63 7.64
N ASN A 212 13.13 8.52 8.29
CA ASN A 212 14.51 8.05 8.31
C ASN A 212 14.73 6.76 7.52
N ARG A 213 13.90 5.73 7.74
CA ARG A 213 14.19 4.38 7.21
C ARG A 213 13.89 4.24 5.71
N ILE A 214 12.82 4.88 5.22
CA ILE A 214 12.50 4.87 3.78
C ILE A 214 13.60 5.61 3.00
N LEU A 215 13.97 6.82 3.46
CA LEU A 215 15.01 7.63 2.81
C LEU A 215 16.39 6.95 2.87
N ALA A 216 16.76 6.35 4.02
CA ALA A 216 17.97 5.55 4.14
C ALA A 216 17.98 4.35 3.19
N SER A 217 16.84 3.68 3.00
CA SER A 217 16.71 2.55 2.06
C SER A 217 16.84 2.97 0.59
N LEU A 218 16.60 4.25 0.29
CA LEU A 218 16.77 4.86 -1.02
C LEU A 218 18.17 5.44 -1.23
N GLY A 219 18.97 5.55 -0.17
CA GLY A 219 20.32 6.13 -0.20
C GLY A 219 20.32 7.65 -0.38
N VAL A 220 19.21 8.32 -0.07
CA VAL A 220 19.02 9.76 -0.24
C VAL A 220 18.67 10.43 1.08
N VAL A 221 18.98 11.73 1.20
CA VAL A 221 18.61 12.54 2.37
C VAL A 221 17.27 13.27 2.12
N SER A 222 16.91 13.48 0.86
CA SER A 222 15.65 14.10 0.44
C SER A 222 15.07 13.41 -0.78
N LEU A 223 13.74 13.43 -0.92
CA LEU A 223 13.06 12.97 -2.14
C LEU A 223 13.51 13.75 -3.39
N LYS A 224 13.97 14.99 -3.23
CA LYS A 224 14.50 15.80 -4.34
C LYS A 224 15.77 15.20 -4.96
N ASP A 225 16.55 14.46 -4.17
CA ASP A 225 17.81 13.87 -4.62
C ASP A 225 17.59 12.58 -5.42
N ILE A 226 16.37 12.04 -5.45
CA ILE A 226 16.02 10.83 -6.22
C ILE A 226 15.88 11.14 -7.72
N CYS A 227 15.53 12.38 -8.06
CA CYS A 227 15.27 12.81 -9.43
C CYS A 227 16.50 13.44 -10.12
N ASN A 228 17.66 13.46 -9.44
CA ASN A 228 18.96 13.89 -9.99
C ASN A 228 19.76 12.68 -10.47
#